data_AF-A0A7C5XKL3-F1
#
_entry.id   AF-A0A7C5XKL3-F1
#
_cell.length_a   1.000
_cell.length_b   1.000
_cell.length_c   1.000
_cell.angle_alpha   90.00
_cell.angle_beta   90.00
_cell.angle_gamma   90.00
#
_symmetry.space_group_name_H-M   'P 1'
#
loop_
_entity.id
_entity.type
_entity.pdbx_description
1 polymer ?
#
loop_
_entity_poly.entity_id
_entity_poly.type
_entity_poly.pdbx_seq_one_letter_code
_entity_poly.pdbx_strand_id
1 'polypeptide(L)'
;TAGWFADAPLFQFFATLGLAFYIESLSRRDNYWLLFAILSALLNGINVWTWGSYVFLWNFYGLFTIVILLYLLIKIARRQTLPFAADRLIMTYVIVDLGFSAFITTTPRYGFHTLVSGMGGMANAALLFSIIAYLLIKLYPRFPRIMTTVVRYFLMALVVAVIVVIGLSFTSIGGKFLGALAPLARSAIVQSVAEHSPSSLQQSIYNVSITLPFVIYTILLSIMSLSLPAVLISLGSLAAAYFASSEVWLFMVLGVFWIPAAAYGFVKLAELTLSRRAMIGLSITALLGVVLAIALIINIQPALSMSIMPQQIVSTVTPPFPTPDWLDALQWLAYNTPPNATVLSWWDYGYWTAIIGNRTSLADNSTVNSTQIALIGNFFMSNPYNYTGVLDKLNELHDPQYILIFEPYYVYGPINATGTGPMCVLIPEYPAGGDFAKSYWMARIAGYSTNYIANTFISPAQIGGSTIYVPYANNTFYAAYNVTLYSLMFNSEVVSSSYTVWATCLRNGIPAYWIFEGIPTIMPGAGGASFKLAYIGLPGYEGPVTPWYYLVYPPPWAQLVYVSRPYGWVIIYKINYSLLRALAENQTLPSS
;
A
#
# COMPACT_ATOMS: atom_id res chain seq x y z
N THR A 1 -6.94 8.54 11.55
CA THR A 1 -8.35 8.50 11.97
C THR A 1 -8.46 7.97 13.38
N ALA A 2 -9.28 8.58 14.25
CA ALA A 2 -9.58 7.99 15.54
C ALA A 2 -10.27 6.62 15.36
N GLY A 3 -9.95 5.64 16.21
CA GLY A 3 -10.44 4.25 16.07
C GLY A 3 -9.68 3.40 15.03
N TRP A 4 -8.63 3.94 14.39
CA TRP A 4 -7.72 3.16 13.55
C TRP A 4 -6.71 2.38 14.41
N PHE A 5 -7.06 1.14 14.78
CA PHE A 5 -6.19 0.26 15.55
C PHE A 5 -5.19 -0.45 14.64
N ALA A 6 -4.06 0.21 14.38
CA ALA A 6 -2.95 -0.30 13.60
C ALA A 6 -1.63 -0.30 14.40
N ASP A 7 -0.64 -1.01 13.88
CA ASP A 7 0.69 -1.17 14.47
C ASP A 7 1.60 0.06 14.33
N ALA A 8 1.49 0.79 13.22
CA ALA A 8 2.35 1.93 12.90
C ALA A 8 2.43 3.03 13.99
N PRO A 9 1.33 3.47 14.63
CA PRO A 9 1.40 4.47 15.72
C PRO A 9 2.21 3.99 16.93
N LEU A 10 2.07 2.72 17.32
CA LEU A 10 2.85 2.14 18.41
C LEU A 10 4.33 2.09 18.04
N PHE A 11 4.64 1.68 16.81
CA PHE A 11 6.01 1.71 16.29
C PHE A 11 6.61 3.12 16.35
N GLN A 12 5.90 4.15 15.89
CA GLN A 12 6.42 5.52 15.91
C GLN A 12 6.76 5.99 17.33
N PHE A 13 5.93 5.64 18.31
CA PHE A 13 6.17 5.95 19.71
C PHE A 13 7.46 5.27 20.24
N PHE A 14 7.56 3.94 20.10
CA PHE A 14 8.71 3.20 20.61
C PHE A 14 10.00 3.48 19.83
N ALA A 15 9.93 3.65 18.50
CA ALA A 15 11.06 4.02 17.66
C ALA A 15 11.64 5.39 18.04
N THR A 16 10.77 6.38 18.26
CA THR A 16 11.22 7.73 18.64
C THR A 16 11.89 7.74 20.01
N LEU A 17 11.32 7.05 21.00
CA LEU A 17 11.92 6.93 22.33
C LEU A 17 13.22 6.11 22.30
N GLY A 18 13.24 5.01 21.53
CA GLY A 18 14.44 4.19 21.32
C GLY A 18 15.58 4.99 20.70
N LEU A 19 15.29 5.84 19.71
CA LEU A 19 16.24 6.76 19.08
C LEU A 19 16.72 7.85 20.06
N ALA A 20 15.81 8.42 20.86
CA ALA A 20 16.16 9.43 21.86
C ALA A 20 17.13 8.88 22.91
N PHE A 21 16.87 7.68 23.45
CA PHE A 21 17.78 7.03 24.38
C PHE A 21 19.09 6.58 23.74
N TYR A 22 19.07 6.23 22.45
CA TYR A 22 20.31 5.99 21.69
C TYR A 22 21.18 7.25 21.65
N ILE A 23 20.58 8.41 21.35
CA ILE A 23 21.27 9.70 21.33
C ILE A 23 21.81 10.05 22.72
N GLU A 24 21.01 9.90 23.78
CA GLU A 24 21.44 10.14 25.17
C GLU A 24 22.63 9.24 25.55
N SER A 25 22.62 7.97 25.15
CA SER A 25 23.75 7.08 25.39
C SER A 25 25.04 7.56 24.74
N LEU A 26 24.98 8.29 23.61
CA LEU A 26 26.15 8.81 22.91
C LEU A 26 26.59 10.18 23.43
N SER A 27 25.66 11.02 23.89
CA SER A 27 25.93 12.41 24.29
C SER A 27 26.37 12.55 25.74
N ARG A 28 25.85 11.69 26.63
CA ARG A 28 26.07 11.80 28.07
C ARG A 28 27.52 11.57 28.47
N ARG A 29 27.97 12.30 29.48
CA ARG A 29 29.34 12.16 30.05
C ARG A 29 29.38 11.32 31.32
N ASP A 30 28.25 11.15 31.99
CA ASP A 30 28.10 10.38 33.22
C ASP A 30 28.00 8.86 32.97
N ASN A 31 28.13 8.06 34.03
CA ASN A 31 28.05 6.59 33.94
C ASN A 31 26.64 6.07 33.61
N TYR A 32 25.62 6.93 33.66
CA TYR A 32 24.25 6.58 33.29
C TYR A 32 24.07 6.33 31.79
N TRP A 33 25.07 6.63 30.94
CA TRP A 33 25.03 6.31 29.51
C TRP A 33 24.65 4.84 29.23
N LEU A 34 25.11 3.91 30.07
CA LEU A 34 24.81 2.47 29.93
C LEU A 34 23.32 2.17 30.17
N LEU A 35 22.69 2.84 31.14
CA LEU A 35 21.26 2.72 31.39
C LEU A 35 20.46 3.14 30.14
N PHE A 36 20.84 4.25 29.52
CA PHE A 36 20.20 4.71 28.28
C PHE A 36 20.45 3.76 27.09
N ALA A 37 21.62 3.13 26.99
CA ALA A 37 21.87 2.09 25.99
C ALA A 37 20.92 0.89 26.18
N ILE A 38 20.73 0.43 27.42
CA ILE A 38 19.83 -0.68 27.74
C ILE A 38 18.37 -0.30 27.46
N LEU A 39 17.93 0.90 27.87
CA LEU A 39 16.58 1.39 27.57
C LEU A 39 16.35 1.52 26.06
N SER A 40 17.35 1.99 25.31
CA SER A 40 17.31 2.04 23.85
C SER A 40 17.17 0.64 23.25
N ALA A 41 17.93 -0.34 23.75
CA ALA A 41 17.86 -1.73 23.30
C ALA A 41 16.48 -2.36 23.56
N LEU A 42 15.89 -2.12 24.72
CA LEU A 42 14.56 -2.62 25.07
C LEU A 42 13.47 -2.03 24.19
N LEU A 43 13.44 -0.70 24.00
CA LEU A 43 12.42 -0.04 23.19
C LEU A 43 12.55 -0.36 21.70
N ASN A 44 13.78 -0.41 21.18
CA ASN A 44 14.03 -0.85 19.81
C ASN A 44 13.72 -2.34 19.64
N GLY A 45 13.97 -3.17 20.65
CA GLY A 45 13.55 -4.58 20.68
C GLY A 45 12.03 -4.72 20.62
N ILE A 46 11.27 -3.93 21.40
CA ILE A 46 9.80 -3.92 21.36
C ILE A 46 9.27 -3.60 19.95
N ASN A 47 9.97 -2.77 19.17
CA ASN A 47 9.56 -2.50 17.79
C ASN A 47 9.49 -3.75 16.90
N VAL A 48 10.25 -4.81 17.23
CA VAL A 48 10.16 -6.11 16.55
C VAL A 48 8.75 -6.71 16.69
N TRP A 49 8.14 -6.54 17.86
CA TRP A 49 6.79 -7.07 18.15
C TRP A 49 5.67 -6.17 17.62
N THR A 50 5.93 -4.88 17.42
CA THR A 50 4.91 -3.95 16.95
C THR A 50 4.79 -3.97 15.43
N TRP A 51 5.87 -3.68 14.68
CA TRP A 51 5.78 -3.49 13.23
C TRP A 51 6.99 -4.01 12.47
N GLY A 52 6.74 -4.65 11.32
CA GLY A 52 7.77 -5.25 10.47
C GLY A 52 8.86 -4.29 9.95
N SER A 53 8.64 -2.98 10.00
CA SER A 53 9.66 -1.99 9.63
C SER A 53 10.74 -1.80 10.70
N TYR A 54 10.72 -2.56 11.80
CA TYR A 54 11.89 -2.69 12.69
C TYR A 54 13.15 -3.06 11.91
N VAL A 55 13.01 -3.80 10.80
CA VAL A 55 14.10 -4.17 9.89
C VAL A 55 14.82 -2.93 9.36
N PHE A 56 14.10 -1.84 9.07
CA PHE A 56 14.70 -0.57 8.69
C PHE A 56 15.56 0.00 9.82
N LEU A 57 15.01 0.09 11.04
CA LEU A 57 15.74 0.63 12.19
C LEU A 57 16.98 -0.19 12.52
N TRP A 58 16.84 -1.52 12.53
CA TRP A 58 17.93 -2.45 12.82
C TRP A 58 19.11 -2.25 11.86
N ASN A 59 18.84 -2.24 10.55
CA ASN A 59 19.86 -1.99 9.53
C ASN A 59 20.38 -0.55 9.57
N PHE A 60 19.53 0.43 9.92
CA PHE A 60 19.91 1.83 10.01
C PHE A 60 20.93 2.09 11.13
N TYR A 61 20.73 1.53 12.34
CA TYR A 61 21.73 1.63 13.41
C TYR A 61 23.06 0.99 13.00
N GLY A 62 23.01 -0.12 12.25
CA GLY A 62 24.19 -0.74 11.65
C GLY A 62 24.89 0.18 10.64
N LEU A 63 24.14 0.75 9.70
CA LEU A 63 24.64 1.71 8.71
C LEU A 63 25.31 2.92 9.37
N PHE A 64 24.66 3.53 10.36
CA PHE A 64 25.23 4.64 11.12
C PHE A 64 26.57 4.26 11.76
N THR A 65 26.63 3.10 12.41
CA THR A 65 27.84 2.63 13.07
C THR A 65 28.96 2.36 12.07
N ILE A 66 28.66 1.73 10.93
CA ILE A 66 29.61 1.52 9.83
C ILE A 66 30.18 2.85 9.33
N VAL A 67 29.33 3.84 9.05
CA VAL A 67 29.76 5.14 8.53
C VAL A 67 30.72 5.83 9.49
N ILE A 68 30.41 5.84 10.79
CA ILE A 68 31.27 6.47 11.79
C ILE A 68 32.59 5.70 11.96
N LEU A 69 32.56 4.37 12.03
CA LEU A 69 33.76 3.56 12.17
C LEU A 69 34.68 3.65 10.95
N LEU A 70 34.11 3.67 9.73
CA LEU A 70 34.86 3.95 8.51
C LEU A 70 35.57 5.30 8.58
N TYR A 71 34.87 6.34 9.02
CA TYR A 71 35.46 7.66 9.20
C TYR A 71 36.66 7.65 10.18
N LEU A 72 36.55 6.95 11.31
CA LEU A 72 37.64 6.80 12.28
C LEU A 72 38.82 5.99 11.71
N LEU A 73 38.56 4.91 10.97
CA LEU A 73 39.62 4.13 10.33
C LEU A 73 40.32 4.92 9.20
N ILE A 74 39.59 5.73 8.43
CA ILE A 74 40.18 6.62 7.43
C ILE A 74 41.10 7.67 8.09
N LYS A 75 40.70 8.21 9.25
CA LYS A 75 41.56 9.11 10.05
C LYS A 75 42.87 8.42 10.45
N ILE A 76 42.79 7.18 10.94
CA ILE A 76 43.98 6.37 11.27
C ILE A 76 44.85 6.12 10.03
N ALA A 77 44.25 5.73 8.89
CA ALA A 77 44.96 5.49 7.64
C ALA A 77 45.70 6.74 7.13
N ARG A 78 45.15 7.93 7.41
CA ARG A 78 45.74 9.24 7.11
C ARG A 78 46.65 9.79 8.23
N ARG A 79 46.88 9.03 9.30
CA ARG A 79 47.67 9.44 10.49
C ARG A 79 47.15 10.72 11.14
N GLN A 80 45.83 10.92 11.13
CA GLN A 80 45.17 12.05 11.77
C GLN A 80 44.71 11.66 13.18
N THR A 81 44.56 12.66 14.06
CA THR A 81 44.02 12.44 15.40
C THR A 81 42.55 12.04 15.34
N LEU A 82 42.15 11.15 16.26
CA LEU A 82 40.77 10.72 16.40
C LEU A 82 39.97 11.82 17.13
N PRO A 83 38.80 12.24 16.60
CA PRO A 83 38.02 13.30 17.22
C PRO A 83 37.29 12.87 18.50
N PHE A 84 37.05 11.57 18.68
CA PHE A 84 36.42 11.00 19.87
C PHE A 84 36.78 9.52 20.02
N ALA A 85 36.55 8.97 21.23
CA ALA A 85 36.75 7.56 21.53
C ALA A 85 35.61 6.70 20.96
N ALA A 86 35.96 5.55 20.36
CA ALA A 86 35.00 4.64 19.74
C ALA A 86 34.27 3.72 20.74
N ASP A 87 34.74 3.63 21.99
CA ASP A 87 34.23 2.67 22.98
C ASP A 87 32.72 2.79 23.18
N ARG A 88 32.23 4.02 23.43
CA ARG A 88 30.80 4.24 23.69
C ARG A 88 29.95 3.95 22.47
N LEU A 89 30.35 4.42 21.28
CA LEU A 89 29.64 4.15 20.03
C LEU A 89 29.44 2.65 19.82
N ILE A 90 30.53 1.88 19.93
CA ILE A 90 30.52 0.43 19.69
C ILE A 90 29.69 -0.29 20.75
N MET A 91 29.88 0.04 22.03
CA MET A 91 29.12 -0.60 23.11
C MET A 91 27.63 -0.31 23.03
N THR A 92 27.24 0.95 22.74
CA THR A 92 25.83 1.32 22.56
C THR A 92 25.23 0.56 21.39
N TYR A 93 25.92 0.49 20.24
CA TYR A 93 25.44 -0.25 19.08
C TYR A 93 25.28 -1.75 19.38
N VAL A 94 26.29 -2.39 19.98
CA VAL A 94 26.25 -3.83 20.34
C VAL A 94 25.09 -4.13 21.28
N ILE A 95 24.87 -3.30 22.31
CA ILE A 95 23.76 -3.49 23.26
C ILE A 95 22.41 -3.41 22.54
N VAL A 96 22.25 -2.44 21.64
CA VAL A 96 21.01 -2.24 20.88
C VAL A 96 20.78 -3.35 19.86
N ASP A 97 21.82 -3.80 19.17
CA ASP A 97 21.79 -4.92 18.23
C ASP A 97 21.44 -6.26 18.92
N LEU A 98 21.99 -6.49 20.12
CA LEU A 98 21.59 -7.61 20.98
C LEU A 98 20.13 -7.48 21.43
N GLY A 99 19.64 -6.26 21.69
CA GLY A 99 18.23 -5.98 21.96
C GLY A 99 17.33 -6.42 20.80
N PHE A 100 17.63 -5.97 19.57
CA PHE A 100 16.92 -6.46 18.38
C PHE A 100 16.99 -7.99 18.27
N SER A 101 18.19 -8.56 18.41
CA SER A 101 18.41 -10.00 18.26
C SER A 101 17.62 -10.83 19.27
N ALA A 102 17.55 -10.40 20.53
CA ALA A 102 16.77 -11.08 21.57
C ALA A 102 15.27 -11.05 21.26
N PHE A 103 14.73 -9.93 20.81
CA PHE A 103 13.31 -9.81 20.48
C PHE A 103 12.95 -10.55 19.18
N ILE A 104 13.84 -10.54 18.18
CA ILE A 104 13.68 -11.33 16.94
C ILE A 104 13.60 -12.83 17.28
N THR A 105 14.55 -13.34 18.06
CA THR A 105 14.64 -14.77 18.39
C THR A 105 13.48 -15.26 19.25
N THR A 106 12.94 -14.41 20.11
CA THR A 106 11.77 -14.75 20.96
C THR A 106 10.43 -14.62 20.24
N THR A 107 10.39 -14.02 19.05
CA THR A 107 9.14 -13.87 18.28
C THR A 107 8.90 -15.11 17.41
N PRO A 108 7.79 -15.87 17.59
CA PRO A 108 7.53 -17.09 16.83
C PRO A 108 7.52 -16.90 15.30
N ARG A 109 7.06 -15.72 14.83
CA ARG A 109 7.04 -15.36 13.41
C ARG A 109 8.44 -15.25 12.79
N TYR A 110 9.42 -14.74 13.52
CA TYR A 110 10.76 -14.43 13.00
C TYR A 110 11.81 -15.46 13.40
N GLY A 111 11.85 -15.86 14.67
CA GLY A 111 12.78 -16.85 15.21
C GLY A 111 14.25 -16.60 14.86
N PHE A 112 15.08 -17.64 15.03
CA PHE A 112 16.53 -17.55 14.77
C PHE A 112 16.86 -17.40 13.26
N HIS A 113 16.03 -17.97 12.38
CA HIS A 113 16.27 -17.94 10.94
C HIS A 113 16.33 -16.50 10.38
N THR A 114 15.61 -15.55 11.00
CA THR A 114 15.63 -14.13 10.61
C THR A 114 17.00 -13.49 10.82
N LEU A 115 17.76 -13.90 11.85
CA LEU A 115 19.11 -13.37 12.11
C LEU A 115 20.12 -13.78 11.04
N VAL A 116 19.98 -14.99 10.52
CA VAL A 116 20.86 -15.54 9.47
C VAL A 116 20.34 -15.20 8.07
N SER A 117 19.12 -14.68 7.97
CA SER A 117 18.54 -14.22 6.71
C SER A 117 19.20 -12.93 6.21
N GLY A 118 18.98 -12.60 4.94
CA GLY A 118 19.39 -11.32 4.35
C GLY A 118 18.70 -10.08 4.95
N MET A 119 17.66 -10.23 5.78
CA MET A 119 16.90 -9.10 6.34
C MET A 119 17.75 -8.21 7.25
N GLY A 120 18.70 -8.79 8.00
CA GLY A 120 19.59 -8.06 8.92
C GLY A 120 20.97 -7.73 8.34
N GLY A 121 21.13 -7.75 7.01
CA GLY A 121 22.44 -7.74 6.37
C GLY A 121 23.38 -6.61 6.83
N MET A 122 22.87 -5.37 6.92
CA MET A 122 23.69 -4.23 7.34
C MET A 122 23.99 -4.25 8.84
N ALA A 123 23.05 -4.73 9.65
CA ALA A 123 23.25 -4.85 11.09
C ALA A 123 24.28 -5.95 11.41
N ASN A 124 24.13 -7.14 10.84
CA ASN A 124 25.10 -8.23 11.01
C ASN A 124 26.51 -7.82 10.52
N ALA A 125 26.59 -7.12 9.38
CA ALA A 125 27.84 -6.57 8.89
C ALA A 125 28.44 -5.54 9.86
N ALA A 126 27.60 -4.67 10.43
CA ALA A 126 28.03 -3.67 11.40
C ALA A 126 28.51 -4.30 12.72
N LEU A 127 27.89 -5.39 13.19
CA LEU A 127 28.33 -6.12 14.38
C LEU A 127 29.74 -6.69 14.18
N LEU A 128 29.96 -7.42 13.07
CA LEU A 128 31.28 -7.96 12.73
C LEU A 128 32.30 -6.83 12.54
N PHE A 129 31.93 -5.79 11.80
CA PHE A 129 32.78 -4.64 11.54
C PHE A 129 33.15 -3.89 12.82
N SER A 130 32.22 -3.78 13.77
CA SER A 130 32.45 -3.14 15.07
C SER A 130 33.50 -3.87 15.89
N ILE A 131 33.48 -5.21 15.92
CA ILE A 131 34.49 -6.02 16.62
C ILE A 131 35.88 -5.80 16.01
N ILE A 132 35.99 -5.87 14.69
CA ILE A 132 37.27 -5.70 13.97
C ILE A 132 37.78 -4.26 14.14
N ALA A 133 36.92 -3.27 13.90
CA ALA A 133 37.27 -1.85 14.05
C ALA A 133 37.68 -1.52 15.49
N TYR A 134 37.01 -2.09 16.49
CA TYR A 134 37.38 -1.92 17.90
C TYR A 134 38.83 -2.34 18.15
N LEU A 135 39.19 -3.54 17.68
CA LEU A 135 40.53 -4.09 17.84
C LEU A 135 41.58 -3.22 17.12
N LEU A 136 41.30 -2.79 15.90
CA LEU A 136 42.20 -1.91 15.13
C LEU A 136 42.40 -0.55 15.82
N ILE A 137 41.32 0.08 16.30
CA ILE A 137 41.36 1.37 16.98
C ILE A 137 42.11 1.27 18.31
N LYS A 138 41.90 0.21 19.09
CA LYS A 138 42.52 0.02 20.41
C LYS A 138 44.00 -0.36 20.33
N LEU A 139 44.43 -1.07 19.27
CA LEU A 139 45.83 -1.41 19.04
C LEU A 139 46.64 -0.27 18.41
N TYR A 140 45.98 0.68 17.73
CA TYR A 140 46.65 1.80 17.05
C TYR A 140 47.59 2.62 17.96
N PRO A 141 47.19 3.05 19.17
CA PRO A 141 48.09 3.79 20.06
C PRO A 141 49.34 3.00 20.46
N ARG A 142 49.26 1.66 20.51
CA ARG A 142 50.37 0.78 20.90
C ARG A 142 51.35 0.54 19.76
N PHE A 143 50.86 0.43 18.53
CA PHE A 143 51.67 0.11 17.34
C PHE A 143 51.33 1.00 16.12
N PRO A 144 51.52 2.33 16.19
CA PRO A 144 50.95 3.25 15.20
C PRO A 144 51.44 3.04 13.77
N ARG A 145 52.74 2.73 13.57
CA ARG A 145 53.32 2.50 12.23
C ARG A 145 52.73 1.26 11.56
N ILE A 146 52.66 0.14 12.29
CA ILE A 146 52.14 -1.14 11.78
C ILE A 146 50.64 -1.03 11.54
N MET A 147 49.90 -0.49 12.53
CA MET A 147 48.44 -0.38 12.46
C MET A 147 47.96 0.54 11.35
N THR A 148 48.69 1.62 11.01
CA THR A 148 48.35 2.46 9.84
C THR A 148 48.33 1.63 8.56
N THR A 149 49.34 0.77 8.37
CA THR A 149 49.46 -0.09 7.19
C THR A 149 48.37 -1.18 7.19
N VAL A 150 48.14 -1.83 8.33
CA VAL A 150 47.08 -2.84 8.48
C VAL A 150 45.71 -2.23 8.16
N VAL A 151 45.40 -1.05 8.69
CA VAL A 151 44.12 -0.36 8.43
C VAL A 151 43.96 0.00 6.95
N ARG A 152 45.03 0.40 6.24
CA ARG A 152 44.97 0.66 4.79
C ARG A 152 44.63 -0.59 4.00
N TYR A 153 45.31 -1.70 4.27
CA TYR A 153 45.02 -2.98 3.60
C TYR A 153 43.63 -3.49 3.95
N PHE A 154 43.20 -3.33 5.20
CA PHE A 154 41.85 -3.66 5.62
C PHE A 154 40.79 -2.84 4.87
N LEU A 155 40.97 -1.52 4.75
CA LEU A 155 40.06 -0.67 3.97
C LEU A 155 40.05 -1.06 2.48
N MET A 156 41.20 -1.41 1.88
CA MET A 156 41.25 -1.91 0.50
C MET A 156 40.50 -3.24 0.34
N ALA A 157 40.74 -4.19 1.24
CA ALA A 157 40.05 -5.48 1.24
C ALA A 157 38.54 -5.31 1.43
N LEU A 158 38.12 -4.37 2.29
CA LEU A 158 36.72 -4.04 2.50
C LEU A 158 36.05 -3.52 1.22
N VAL A 159 36.72 -2.66 0.45
CA VAL A 159 36.20 -2.17 -0.84
C VAL A 159 35.98 -3.34 -1.81
N VAL A 160 36.95 -4.26 -1.91
CA VAL A 160 36.82 -5.45 -2.76
C VAL A 160 35.67 -6.35 -2.29
N ALA A 161 35.56 -6.58 -0.98
CA ALA A 161 34.49 -7.37 -0.39
C ALA A 161 33.10 -6.78 -0.68
N VAL A 162 32.93 -5.46 -0.56
CA VAL A 162 31.67 -4.78 -0.88
C VAL A 162 31.31 -4.93 -2.35
N ILE A 163 32.28 -4.79 -3.27
CA ILE A 163 32.04 -4.98 -4.72
C ILE A 163 31.58 -6.41 -5.02
N VAL A 164 32.25 -7.41 -4.43
CA VAL A 164 31.90 -8.84 -4.60
C VAL A 164 30.50 -9.12 -4.05
N VAL A 165 30.17 -8.61 -2.86
CA VAL A 165 28.86 -8.80 -2.24
C VAL A 165 27.76 -8.15 -3.08
N ILE A 166 27.93 -6.91 -3.54
CA ILE A 166 26.95 -6.24 -4.41
C ILE A 166 26.71 -7.05 -5.70
N GLY A 167 27.76 -7.62 -6.29
CA GLY A 167 27.65 -8.48 -7.47
C GLY A 167 26.86 -9.77 -7.24
N LEU A 168 26.81 -10.28 -6.01
CA LEU A 168 26.13 -11.53 -5.63
C LEU A 168 24.72 -11.32 -5.02
N SER A 169 24.44 -10.12 -4.49
CA SER A 169 23.29 -9.87 -3.59
C SER A 169 21.92 -9.72 -4.27
N PHE A 170 21.84 -9.72 -5.61
CA PHE A 170 20.56 -9.62 -6.34
C PHE A 170 19.69 -10.89 -6.28
N THR A 171 20.07 -11.90 -5.48
CA THR A 171 19.46 -13.24 -5.53
C THR A 171 18.66 -13.64 -4.29
N SER A 172 18.72 -12.91 -3.17
CA SER A 172 18.18 -13.39 -1.87
C SER A 172 17.19 -12.48 -1.14
N ILE A 173 17.02 -11.22 -1.55
CA ILE A 173 16.02 -10.31 -0.96
C ILE A 173 14.76 -10.39 -1.82
N GLY A 174 13.68 -10.97 -1.29
CA GLY A 174 12.41 -11.15 -1.99
C GLY A 174 11.27 -10.26 -1.47
N GLY A 175 10.22 -10.11 -2.28
CA GLY A 175 8.94 -9.53 -1.85
C GLY A 175 8.98 -8.01 -1.60
N LYS A 176 8.18 -7.56 -0.62
CA LYS A 176 7.97 -6.13 -0.32
C LYS A 176 9.25 -5.36 0.04
N PHE A 177 10.22 -6.01 0.70
CA PHE A 177 11.49 -5.36 1.05
C PHE A 177 12.36 -5.08 -0.18
N LEU A 178 12.36 -5.99 -1.17
CA LEU A 178 12.98 -5.72 -2.47
C LEU A 178 12.21 -4.61 -3.21
N GLY A 179 10.88 -4.62 -3.12
CA GLY A 179 10.03 -3.56 -3.68
C GLY A 179 10.34 -2.17 -3.12
N ALA A 180 10.69 -2.06 -1.84
CA ALA A 180 11.08 -0.80 -1.21
C ALA A 180 12.50 -0.35 -1.64
N LEU A 181 13.44 -1.29 -1.79
CA LEU A 181 14.81 -1.03 -2.24
C LEU A 181 14.94 -0.79 -3.74
N ALA A 182 14.07 -1.40 -4.55
CA ALA A 182 14.10 -1.36 -6.00
C ALA A 182 12.65 -1.21 -6.52
N PRO A 183 12.12 0.03 -6.59
CA PRO A 183 10.72 0.28 -6.96
C PRO A 183 10.33 -0.29 -8.33
N LEU A 184 11.29 -0.42 -9.25
CA LEU A 184 11.09 -0.98 -10.60
C LEU A 184 10.91 -2.51 -10.62
N ALA A 185 11.25 -3.21 -9.54
CA ALA A 185 11.24 -4.68 -9.47
C ALA A 185 10.04 -5.26 -8.70
N ARG A 186 8.98 -4.47 -8.44
CA ARG A 186 7.81 -4.90 -7.65
C ARG A 186 6.94 -5.92 -8.39
N SER A 187 6.45 -6.94 -7.67
CA SER A 187 5.43 -7.85 -8.19
C SER A 187 4.05 -7.19 -8.27
N ALA A 188 3.13 -7.74 -9.08
CA ALA A 188 1.80 -7.18 -9.29
C ALA A 188 0.97 -7.05 -7.99
N ILE A 189 1.08 -8.02 -7.08
CA ILE A 189 0.39 -7.98 -5.78
C ILE A 189 0.90 -6.81 -4.94
N VAL A 190 2.22 -6.60 -4.89
CA VAL A 190 2.81 -5.46 -4.18
C VAL A 190 2.39 -4.14 -4.82
N GLN A 191 2.37 -4.05 -6.16
CA GLN A 191 1.94 -2.84 -6.86
C GLN A 191 0.45 -2.52 -6.71
N SER A 192 -0.39 -3.54 -6.49
CA SER A 192 -1.84 -3.35 -6.34
C SER A 192 -2.24 -2.64 -5.05
N VAL A 193 -1.38 -2.69 -4.03
CA VAL A 193 -1.60 -1.97 -2.77
C VAL A 193 -1.19 -0.51 -2.97
N ALA A 194 -2.16 0.41 -2.85
CA ALA A 194 -1.94 1.84 -3.03
C ALA A 194 -0.80 2.40 -2.15
N GLU A 195 -0.61 1.82 -0.96
CA GLU A 195 0.44 2.15 0.01
C GLU A 195 1.87 1.92 -0.52
N HIS A 196 2.06 0.97 -1.43
CA HIS A 196 3.35 0.65 -2.05
C HIS A 196 3.59 1.43 -3.35
N SER A 197 2.73 2.40 -3.69
CA SER A 197 2.99 3.27 -4.84
C SER A 197 4.17 4.21 -4.57
N PRO A 198 4.98 4.57 -5.60
CA PRO A 198 5.96 5.64 -5.49
C PRO A 198 5.28 6.97 -5.17
N SER A 199 5.91 7.77 -4.32
CA SER A 199 5.37 9.10 -4.00
C SER A 199 5.57 10.06 -5.17
N SER A 200 4.58 10.91 -5.43
CA SER A 200 4.77 12.04 -6.34
C SER A 200 5.62 13.14 -5.68
N LEU A 201 6.23 14.00 -6.50
CA LEU A 201 6.95 15.17 -5.99
C LEU A 201 6.01 16.10 -5.19
N GLN A 202 4.78 16.29 -5.68
CA GLN A 202 3.77 17.09 -5.00
C GLN A 202 3.47 16.54 -3.60
N GLN A 203 3.26 15.23 -3.49
CA GLN A 203 2.98 14.58 -2.21
C GLN A 203 4.19 14.65 -1.26
N SER A 204 5.40 14.45 -1.78
CA SER A 204 6.63 14.61 -1.00
C SER A 204 6.80 16.01 -0.42
N ILE A 205 6.59 17.05 -1.24
CA ILE A 205 6.67 18.44 -0.80
C ILE A 205 5.59 18.75 0.23
N TYR A 206 4.38 18.19 0.05
CA TYR A 206 3.28 18.39 0.98
C TYR A 206 3.58 17.80 2.37
N ASN A 207 4.09 16.56 2.42
CA ASN A 207 4.39 15.84 3.68
C ASN A 207 5.61 16.41 4.43
N VAL A 208 6.61 16.92 3.70
CA VAL A 208 7.79 17.55 4.29
C VAL A 208 7.57 19.04 4.58
N SER A 209 6.65 19.67 3.85
CA SER A 209 6.35 21.10 3.90
C SER A 209 7.61 21.97 3.73
N ILE A 210 7.58 23.21 4.19
CA ILE A 210 8.69 24.17 4.12
C ILE A 210 9.76 23.92 5.21
N THR A 211 9.82 22.72 5.80
CA THR A 211 10.83 22.35 6.81
C THR A 211 12.16 21.92 6.22
N LEU A 212 12.21 21.65 4.91
CA LEU A 212 13.40 21.21 4.19
C LEU A 212 14.66 22.08 4.43
N PRO A 213 14.60 23.43 4.44
CA PRO A 213 15.77 24.25 4.73
C PRO A 213 16.38 23.98 6.10
N PHE A 214 15.56 23.67 7.12
CA PHE A 214 16.05 23.35 8.46
C PHE A 214 16.80 22.01 8.47
N VAL A 215 16.28 21.01 7.77
CA VAL A 215 16.95 19.70 7.65
C VAL A 215 18.27 19.80 6.87
N ILE A 216 18.29 20.58 5.78
CA ILE A 216 19.52 20.86 5.03
C ILE A 216 20.57 21.48 5.95
N TYR A 217 20.17 22.45 6.78
CA TYR A 217 21.10 23.07 7.73
C TYR A 217 21.62 22.07 8.77
N THR A 218 20.78 21.16 9.28
CA THR A 218 21.24 20.07 10.17
C THR A 218 22.23 19.15 9.49
N ILE A 219 22.01 18.80 8.21
CA ILE A 219 22.96 18.00 7.43
C ILE A 219 24.30 18.73 7.30
N LEU A 220 24.29 20.02 6.97
CA LEU A 220 25.52 20.82 6.90
C LEU A 220 26.25 20.85 8.25
N LEU A 221 25.52 21.08 9.35
CA LEU A 221 26.09 21.04 10.70
C LEU A 221 26.64 19.66 11.06
N SER A 222 26.02 18.58 10.61
CA SER A 222 26.52 17.22 10.87
C SER A 222 27.91 17.00 10.25
N ILE A 223 28.13 17.54 9.04
CA ILE A 223 29.40 17.46 8.32
C ILE A 223 30.45 18.36 8.98
N MET A 224 30.05 19.56 9.41
CA MET A 224 30.97 20.55 9.98
C MET A 224 31.36 20.25 11.44
N SER A 225 30.40 19.86 12.27
CA SER A 225 30.59 19.62 13.71
C SER A 225 31.00 18.19 14.04
N LEU A 226 30.67 17.23 13.17
CA LEU A 226 30.85 15.78 13.40
C LEU A 226 30.24 15.29 14.72
N SER A 227 29.18 15.96 15.19
CA SER A 227 28.46 15.50 16.37
C SER A 227 27.67 14.23 16.03
N LEU A 228 27.90 13.17 16.82
CA LEU A 228 27.25 11.87 16.59
C LEU A 228 25.72 11.96 16.49
N PRO A 229 25.02 12.74 17.35
CA PRO A 229 23.58 12.89 17.23
C PRO A 229 23.13 13.56 15.93
N ALA A 230 23.85 14.60 15.47
CA ALA A 230 23.51 15.29 14.22
C ALA A 230 23.74 14.37 13.02
N VAL A 231 24.86 13.62 13.00
CA VAL A 231 25.13 12.65 11.93
C VAL A 231 24.06 11.55 11.90
N LEU A 232 23.62 11.05 13.07
CA LEU A 232 22.57 10.04 13.17
C LEU A 232 21.25 10.54 12.56
N ILE A 233 20.74 11.68 13.01
CA ILE A 233 19.45 12.20 12.51
C ILE A 233 19.53 12.66 11.05
N SER A 234 20.68 13.16 10.59
CA SER A 234 20.91 13.53 9.19
C SER A 234 20.95 12.30 8.27
N LEU A 235 21.73 11.28 8.63
CA LEU A 235 21.81 10.04 7.87
C LEU A 235 20.46 9.32 7.85
N GLY A 236 19.75 9.31 8.98
CA GLY A 236 18.41 8.74 9.08
C GLY A 236 17.39 9.47 8.23
N SER A 237 17.45 10.80 8.18
CA SER A 237 16.59 11.62 7.31
C SER A 237 16.83 11.32 5.83
N LEU A 238 18.09 11.18 5.41
CA LEU A 238 18.44 10.84 4.03
C LEU A 238 17.99 9.42 3.66
N ALA A 239 18.27 8.44 4.52
CA ALA A 239 17.86 7.05 4.31
C ALA A 239 16.33 6.94 4.26
N ALA A 240 15.62 7.51 5.23
CA ALA A 240 14.17 7.44 5.27
C ALA A 240 13.51 8.23 4.13
N ALA A 241 14.12 9.33 3.66
CA ALA A 241 13.60 10.08 2.52
C ALA A 241 13.66 9.26 1.23
N TYR A 242 14.73 8.50 1.02
CA TYR A 242 14.81 7.54 -0.09
C TYR A 242 13.66 6.52 -0.03
N PHE A 243 13.45 5.87 1.11
CA PHE A 243 12.38 4.88 1.27
C PHE A 243 10.98 5.49 1.14
N ALA A 244 10.74 6.68 1.69
CA ALA A 244 9.48 7.41 1.53
C ALA A 244 9.21 7.82 0.07
N SER A 245 10.27 8.10 -0.70
CA SER A 245 10.12 8.34 -2.14
C SER A 245 9.74 7.09 -2.93
N SER A 246 10.24 5.94 -2.48
CA SER A 246 10.00 4.63 -3.08
C SER A 246 8.59 4.14 -2.78
N GLU A 247 8.12 4.27 -1.54
CA GLU A 247 6.79 3.85 -1.09
C GLU A 247 6.15 4.92 -0.20
N VAL A 248 4.94 5.35 -0.56
CA VAL A 248 4.18 6.38 0.18
C VAL A 248 3.95 5.97 1.64
N TRP A 249 3.75 4.67 1.92
CA TRP A 249 3.60 4.22 3.30
C TRP A 249 4.84 4.46 4.16
N LEU A 250 6.03 4.64 3.60
CA LEU A 250 7.26 4.82 4.39
C LEU A 250 7.50 6.28 4.86
N PHE A 251 6.60 7.21 4.54
CA PHE A 251 6.61 8.56 5.14
C PHE A 251 6.49 8.53 6.68
N MET A 252 5.87 7.51 7.26
CA MET A 252 5.84 7.33 8.72
C MET A 252 7.21 7.04 9.33
N VAL A 253 8.14 6.41 8.58
CA VAL A 253 9.53 6.20 9.01
C VAL A 253 10.32 7.51 8.87
N LEU A 254 10.04 8.29 7.82
CA LEU A 254 10.64 9.61 7.62
C LEU A 254 10.44 10.51 8.85
N GLY A 255 9.22 10.53 9.40
CA GLY A 255 8.88 11.34 10.58
C GLY A 255 9.81 11.12 11.79
N VAL A 256 10.29 9.89 12.01
CA VAL A 256 11.17 9.54 13.15
C VAL A 256 12.49 10.30 13.12
N PHE A 257 13.03 10.60 11.92
CA PHE A 257 14.33 11.28 11.75
C PHE A 257 14.19 12.73 11.29
N TRP A 258 13.20 13.00 10.43
CA TRP A 258 13.01 14.30 9.80
C TRP A 258 12.59 15.37 10.80
N ILE A 259 11.66 15.04 11.71
CA ILE A 259 11.16 15.96 12.73
C ILE A 259 12.29 16.43 13.67
N PRO A 260 13.09 15.53 14.30
CA PRO A 260 14.19 15.97 15.14
C PRO A 260 15.28 16.70 14.35
N ALA A 261 15.54 16.32 13.09
CA ALA A 261 16.50 17.04 12.24
C ALA A 261 16.02 18.46 11.91
N ALA A 262 14.74 18.65 11.60
CA ALA A 262 14.14 19.96 11.34
C ALA A 262 14.17 20.83 12.61
N ALA A 263 13.80 20.26 13.76
CA ALA A 263 13.83 20.97 15.04
C ALA A 263 15.25 21.42 15.42
N TYR A 264 16.24 20.52 15.30
CA TYR A 264 17.64 20.84 15.58
C TYR A 264 18.17 21.95 14.67
N GLY A 265 17.84 21.88 13.38
CA GLY A 265 18.26 22.87 12.39
C GLY A 265 17.65 24.24 12.63
N PHE A 266 16.35 24.28 12.98
CA PHE A 266 15.67 25.49 13.38
C PHE A 266 16.32 26.14 14.61
N VAL A 267 16.56 25.36 15.68
CA VAL A 267 17.18 25.87 16.91
C VAL A 267 18.58 26.43 16.62
N LYS A 268 19.40 25.71 15.84
CA LYS A 268 20.75 26.16 15.52
C LYS A 268 20.79 27.37 14.59
N LEU A 269 19.82 27.53 13.70
CA LEU A 269 19.67 28.76 12.91
C LEU A 269 19.23 29.92 13.79
N ALA A 270 18.27 29.71 14.69
CA ALA A 270 17.80 30.72 15.63
C ALA A 270 18.93 31.20 16.56
N GLU A 271 19.75 30.29 17.08
CA GLU A 271 20.95 30.65 17.87
C GLU A 271 21.93 31.53 17.06
N LEU A 272 22.19 31.15 15.80
CA LEU A 272 23.08 31.89 14.90
C LEU A 272 22.53 33.28 14.53
N THR A 273 21.21 33.44 14.43
CA THR A 273 20.60 34.72 14.12
C THR A 273 20.57 35.63 15.35
N LEU A 274 20.24 35.09 16.53
CA LEU A 274 20.24 35.82 17.79
C LEU A 274 21.64 36.30 18.20
N SER A 275 22.71 35.65 17.75
CA SER A 275 24.08 36.12 18.00
C SER A 275 24.49 37.34 17.16
N ARG A 276 23.62 37.82 16.25
CA ARG A 276 23.84 39.07 15.48
C ARG A 276 23.35 40.29 16.27
N ARG A 277 23.49 41.50 15.68
CA ARG A 277 22.96 42.75 16.28
C ARG A 277 21.50 42.57 16.70
N ALA A 278 21.17 42.96 17.94
CA ALA A 278 19.90 42.62 18.61
C ALA A 278 18.66 42.77 17.72
N MET A 279 18.46 43.92 17.08
CA MET A 279 17.28 44.16 16.23
C MET A 279 17.23 43.31 14.96
N ILE A 280 18.39 43.06 14.32
CA ILE A 280 18.48 42.26 13.09
C ILE A 280 18.35 40.78 13.42
N GLY A 281 18.97 40.33 14.51
CA GLY A 281 18.88 38.95 14.97
C GLY A 281 17.46 38.57 15.37
N LEU A 282 16.79 39.45 16.12
CA LEU A 282 15.41 39.23 16.54
C LEU A 282 14.43 39.19 15.36
N SER A 283 14.58 40.09 14.38
CA SER A 283 13.70 40.11 13.20
C SER A 283 13.84 38.86 12.32
N ILE A 284 15.07 38.40 12.07
CA ILE A 284 15.30 37.17 11.31
C ILE A 284 14.78 35.95 12.09
N THR A 285 15.00 35.89 13.39
CA THR A 285 14.49 34.78 14.22
C THR A 285 12.96 34.74 14.24
N ALA A 286 12.31 35.90 14.33
CA ALA A 286 10.87 36.02 14.21
C ALA A 286 10.37 35.51 12.85
N LEU A 287 11.06 35.87 11.76
CA LEU A 287 10.74 35.37 10.41
C LEU A 287 10.87 33.84 10.34
N LEU A 288 11.93 33.26 10.88
CA LEU A 288 12.10 31.80 10.95
C LEU A 288 10.97 31.14 11.75
N GLY A 289 10.55 31.77 12.86
CA GLY A 289 9.41 31.32 13.66
C GLY A 289 8.10 31.34 12.89
N VAL A 290 7.85 32.40 12.10
CA VAL A 290 6.68 32.49 11.21
C VAL A 290 6.72 31.40 10.14
N VAL A 291 7.87 31.16 9.52
CA VAL A 291 8.05 30.08 8.54
C VAL A 291 7.76 28.71 9.17
N LEU A 292 8.26 28.44 10.38
CA LEU A 292 7.96 27.19 11.08
C LEU A 292 6.46 27.08 11.42
N ALA A 293 5.82 28.16 11.86
CA ALA A 293 4.39 28.18 12.15
C ALA A 293 3.54 27.88 10.90
N ILE A 294 3.87 28.48 9.75
CA ILE A 294 3.23 28.18 8.47
C ILE A 294 3.43 26.71 8.11
N ALA A 295 4.64 26.18 8.29
CA ALA A 295 4.93 24.77 8.03
C ALA A 295 4.04 23.83 8.85
N LEU A 296 3.85 24.14 10.13
CA LEU A 296 2.99 23.37 11.03
C LEU A 296 1.52 23.47 10.62
N ILE A 297 1.02 24.65 10.24
CA ILE A 297 -0.37 24.83 9.79
C ILE A 297 -0.65 23.99 8.53
N ILE A 298 0.27 24.02 7.56
CA ILE A 298 0.16 23.23 6.31
C ILE A 298 0.06 21.73 6.61
N ASN A 299 0.78 21.22 7.63
CA ASN A 299 0.76 19.80 8.00
C ASN A 299 -0.42 19.41 8.90
N ILE A 300 -0.89 20.32 9.77
CA ILE A 300 -1.94 20.01 10.76
C ILE A 300 -3.33 19.99 10.11
N GLN A 301 -3.64 20.94 9.22
CA GLN A 301 -4.97 21.06 8.63
C GLN A 301 -5.43 19.75 7.93
N PRO A 302 -4.60 19.11 7.09
CA PRO A 302 -4.97 17.86 6.41
C PRO A 302 -5.05 16.69 7.39
N ALA A 303 -4.13 16.63 8.35
CA ALA A 303 -4.12 15.60 9.40
C ALA A 303 -5.40 15.66 10.24
N LEU A 304 -5.90 16.86 10.55
CA LEU A 304 -7.16 17.05 11.27
C LEU A 304 -8.34 16.57 10.43
N SER A 305 -8.42 16.99 9.16
CA SER A 305 -9.46 16.52 8.23
C SER A 305 -9.47 15.00 8.09
N MET A 306 -8.29 14.36 7.98
CA MET A 306 -8.18 12.90 7.92
C MET A 306 -8.51 12.22 9.26
N SER A 307 -8.29 12.88 10.40
CA SER A 307 -8.54 12.29 11.72
C SER A 307 -10.02 11.99 11.99
N ILE A 308 -10.91 12.77 11.37
CA ILE A 308 -12.37 12.71 11.52
C ILE A 308 -13.08 11.95 10.40
N MET A 309 -12.36 11.50 9.37
CA MET A 309 -12.96 10.74 8.26
C MET A 309 -13.55 9.42 8.76
N PRO A 310 -14.70 8.97 8.21
CA PRO A 310 -15.20 7.64 8.50
C PRO A 310 -14.23 6.55 8.00
N GLN A 311 -14.27 5.39 8.64
CA GLN A 311 -13.49 4.22 8.21
C GLN A 311 -14.10 3.61 6.93
N GLN A 312 -13.27 2.94 6.13
CA GLN A 312 -13.68 2.36 4.83
C GLN A 312 -14.82 1.34 4.92
N ILE A 313 -14.98 0.66 6.06
CA ILE A 313 -16.09 -0.28 6.21
C ILE A 313 -17.46 0.39 6.34
N VAL A 314 -17.49 1.68 6.65
CA VAL A 314 -18.71 2.50 6.72
C VAL A 314 -18.67 3.65 5.73
N SER A 315 -17.75 3.61 4.76
CA SER A 315 -17.59 4.66 3.76
C SER A 315 -16.76 4.23 2.54
N THR A 316 -17.00 4.82 1.37
CA THR A 316 -16.14 4.59 0.20
C THR A 316 -14.75 5.23 0.31
N VAL A 317 -13.85 4.90 -0.60
CA VAL A 317 -12.44 5.34 -0.54
C VAL A 317 -12.28 6.76 -1.07
N THR A 318 -12.83 7.09 -2.25
CA THR A 318 -12.62 8.41 -2.87
C THR A 318 -13.75 8.83 -3.81
N PRO A 319 -14.50 9.91 -3.49
CA PRO A 319 -14.56 10.59 -2.19
C PRO A 319 -15.14 9.66 -1.10
N PRO A 320 -14.84 9.92 0.18
CA PRO A 320 -15.49 9.21 1.27
C PRO A 320 -16.97 9.57 1.34
N PHE A 321 -17.79 8.58 1.05
CA PHE A 321 -19.24 8.66 1.11
C PHE A 321 -19.70 7.71 2.21
N PRO A 322 -20.23 8.20 3.35
CA PRO A 322 -20.71 7.34 4.43
C PRO A 322 -21.83 6.41 3.93
N THR A 323 -21.69 5.12 4.20
CA THR A 323 -22.67 4.11 3.79
C THR A 323 -22.73 2.93 4.78
N PRO A 324 -23.92 2.39 5.09
CA PRO A 324 -24.06 1.16 5.84
C PRO A 324 -23.99 -0.11 4.98
N ASP A 325 -23.89 -0.03 3.65
CA ASP A 325 -24.03 -1.18 2.73
C ASP A 325 -23.14 -2.38 3.09
N TRP A 326 -21.90 -2.12 3.50
CA TRP A 326 -20.99 -3.16 3.98
C TRP A 326 -21.47 -3.84 5.27
N LEU A 327 -21.87 -3.05 6.27
CA LEU A 327 -22.35 -3.62 7.54
C LEU A 327 -23.66 -4.37 7.35
N ASP A 328 -24.55 -3.88 6.49
CA ASP A 328 -25.83 -4.51 6.15
C ASP A 328 -25.61 -5.88 5.48
N ALA A 329 -24.76 -5.94 4.45
CA ALA A 329 -24.41 -7.20 3.78
C ALA A 329 -23.70 -8.20 4.68
N LEU A 330 -22.74 -7.75 5.50
CA LEU A 330 -22.00 -8.63 6.40
C LEU A 330 -22.91 -9.17 7.52
N GLN A 331 -23.85 -8.36 8.03
CA GLN A 331 -24.86 -8.84 8.98
C GLN A 331 -25.80 -9.84 8.32
N TRP A 332 -26.27 -9.56 7.10
CA TRP A 332 -27.10 -10.51 6.36
C TRP A 332 -26.37 -11.86 6.20
N LEU A 333 -25.10 -11.82 5.80
CA LEU A 333 -24.25 -13.00 5.66
C LEU A 333 -24.15 -13.77 6.99
N ALA A 334 -23.93 -13.06 8.10
CA ALA A 334 -23.80 -13.65 9.43
C ALA A 334 -25.08 -14.33 9.94
N TYR A 335 -26.27 -13.81 9.60
CA TYR A 335 -27.55 -14.34 10.09
C TYR A 335 -28.29 -15.27 9.12
N ASN A 336 -27.99 -15.23 7.83
CA ASN A 336 -28.79 -15.90 6.79
C ASN A 336 -28.04 -17.02 6.02
N THR A 337 -26.79 -17.29 6.37
CA THR A 337 -26.01 -18.38 5.75
C THR A 337 -25.60 -19.43 6.78
N PRO A 338 -25.25 -20.68 6.40
CA PRO A 338 -24.73 -21.67 7.34
C PRO A 338 -23.45 -21.19 8.06
N PRO A 339 -23.22 -21.52 9.35
CA PRO A 339 -22.04 -21.05 10.09
C PRO A 339 -20.69 -21.42 9.47
N ASN A 340 -20.63 -22.54 8.75
CA ASN A 340 -19.44 -23.02 8.04
C ASN A 340 -19.42 -22.62 6.55
N ALA A 341 -20.26 -21.68 6.14
CA ALA A 341 -20.28 -21.22 4.77
C ALA A 341 -18.97 -20.50 4.41
N THR A 342 -18.47 -20.84 3.22
CA THR A 342 -17.28 -20.24 2.61
C THR A 342 -17.69 -19.17 1.61
N VAL A 343 -17.02 -18.04 1.67
CA VAL A 343 -17.30 -16.86 0.84
C VAL A 343 -16.07 -16.56 -0.02
N LEU A 344 -16.29 -16.59 -1.34
CA LEU A 344 -15.35 -16.12 -2.34
C LEU A 344 -15.54 -14.62 -2.51
N SER A 345 -14.49 -13.84 -2.24
CA SER A 345 -14.45 -12.39 -2.44
C SER A 345 -13.06 -11.98 -2.88
N TRP A 346 -12.88 -10.73 -3.32
CA TRP A 346 -11.55 -10.15 -3.42
C TRP A 346 -10.89 -10.07 -2.03
N TRP A 347 -9.56 -10.10 -2.00
CA TRP A 347 -8.78 -10.26 -0.76
C TRP A 347 -8.92 -9.05 0.18
N ASP A 348 -9.20 -7.85 -0.34
CA ASP A 348 -9.42 -6.62 0.42
C ASP A 348 -10.50 -6.76 1.53
N TYR A 349 -11.46 -7.67 1.34
CA TYR A 349 -12.65 -7.79 2.19
C TYR A 349 -12.61 -9.00 3.13
N GLY A 350 -11.51 -9.77 3.11
CA GLY A 350 -11.43 -11.04 3.84
C GLY A 350 -11.57 -10.89 5.34
N TYR A 351 -10.93 -9.88 5.93
CA TYR A 351 -11.08 -9.60 7.37
C TYR A 351 -12.50 -9.17 7.74
N TRP A 352 -13.19 -8.40 6.89
CA TRP A 352 -14.56 -7.97 7.18
C TRP A 352 -15.53 -9.16 7.13
N THR A 353 -15.34 -10.04 6.14
CA THR A 353 -16.08 -11.29 6.00
C THR A 353 -15.86 -12.22 7.19
N ALA A 354 -14.62 -12.37 7.64
CA ALA A 354 -14.27 -13.23 8.77
C ALA A 354 -14.76 -12.68 10.11
N ILE A 355 -14.57 -11.37 10.37
CA ILE A 355 -14.80 -10.77 11.69
C ILE A 355 -16.26 -10.37 11.88
N ILE A 356 -16.83 -9.62 10.92
CA ILE A 356 -18.22 -9.12 11.02
C ILE A 356 -19.19 -10.10 10.38
N GLY A 357 -18.84 -10.61 9.18
CA GLY A 357 -19.65 -11.63 8.51
C GLY A 357 -19.66 -12.98 9.26
N ASN A 358 -18.69 -13.22 10.14
CA ASN A 358 -18.52 -14.47 10.88
C ASN A 358 -18.57 -15.71 9.95
N ARG A 359 -17.91 -15.63 8.79
CA ARG A 359 -17.81 -16.72 7.80
C ARG A 359 -16.39 -16.92 7.31
N THR A 360 -16.13 -18.11 6.78
CA THR A 360 -14.82 -18.44 6.23
C THR A 360 -14.58 -17.66 4.93
N SER A 361 -13.54 -16.84 4.89
CA SER A 361 -13.07 -16.18 3.67
C SER A 361 -11.95 -16.99 3.01
N LEU A 362 -11.92 -16.99 1.67
CA LEU A 362 -10.88 -17.70 0.89
C LEU A 362 -9.55 -16.94 0.77
N ALA A 363 -9.54 -15.62 0.99
CA ALA A 363 -8.33 -14.78 0.95
C ALA A 363 -8.54 -13.51 1.79
N ASP A 364 -7.46 -12.95 2.33
CA ASP A 364 -7.53 -11.78 3.20
C ASP A 364 -6.40 -10.76 2.95
N ASN A 365 -6.48 -9.64 3.66
CA ASN A 365 -5.54 -8.52 3.58
C ASN A 365 -4.12 -8.87 4.04
N SER A 366 -3.88 -10.06 4.61
CA SER A 366 -2.52 -10.51 4.92
C SER A 366 -1.74 -10.91 3.66
N THR A 367 -2.43 -11.33 2.60
CA THR A 367 -1.87 -11.75 1.31
C THR A 367 -0.79 -12.83 1.41
N VAL A 368 -0.85 -13.69 2.43
CA VAL A 368 0.18 -14.71 2.71
C VAL A 368 0.32 -15.73 1.57
N ASN A 369 -0.80 -16.10 0.92
CA ASN A 369 -0.80 -17.02 -0.22
C ASN A 369 -1.20 -16.31 -1.53
N SER A 370 -0.19 -15.79 -2.23
CA SER A 370 -0.34 -15.13 -3.53
C SER A 370 -0.99 -16.00 -4.61
N THR A 371 -0.75 -17.32 -4.58
CA THR A 371 -1.32 -18.26 -5.55
C THR A 371 -2.83 -18.33 -5.40
N GLN A 372 -3.34 -18.40 -4.16
CA GLN A 372 -4.77 -18.38 -3.88
C GLN A 372 -5.44 -17.12 -4.44
N ILE A 373 -4.81 -15.95 -4.26
CA ILE A 373 -5.33 -14.68 -4.79
C ILE A 373 -5.32 -14.69 -6.33
N ALA A 374 -4.29 -15.25 -6.96
CA ALA A 374 -4.23 -15.41 -8.41
C ALA A 374 -5.34 -16.32 -8.95
N LEU A 375 -5.68 -17.40 -8.24
CA LEU A 375 -6.81 -18.27 -8.59
C LEU A 375 -8.15 -17.53 -8.50
N ILE A 376 -8.37 -16.73 -7.44
CA ILE A 376 -9.57 -15.89 -7.30
C ILE A 376 -9.66 -14.88 -8.45
N GLY A 377 -8.55 -14.19 -8.76
CA GLY A 377 -8.49 -13.26 -9.89
C GLY A 377 -8.76 -13.96 -11.23
N ASN A 378 -8.21 -15.15 -11.44
CA ASN A 378 -8.44 -15.93 -12.66
C ASN A 378 -9.90 -16.37 -12.79
N PHE A 379 -10.55 -16.76 -11.69
CA PHE A 379 -11.97 -17.08 -11.67
C PHE A 379 -12.81 -15.86 -12.08
N PHE A 380 -12.60 -14.72 -11.43
CA PHE A 380 -13.35 -13.48 -11.72
C PHE A 380 -13.19 -12.99 -13.15
N MET A 381 -12.01 -13.18 -13.75
CA MET A 381 -11.72 -12.76 -15.12
C MET A 381 -12.08 -13.82 -16.18
N SER A 382 -12.60 -15.00 -15.78
CA SER A 382 -12.93 -16.08 -16.70
C SER A 382 -14.31 -15.93 -17.35
N ASN A 383 -14.58 -16.70 -18.41
CA ASN A 383 -15.88 -16.71 -19.07
C ASN A 383 -16.90 -17.54 -18.26
N PRO A 384 -18.02 -16.94 -17.81
CA PRO A 384 -18.98 -17.61 -16.95
C PRO A 384 -19.82 -18.69 -17.65
N TYR A 385 -19.77 -18.75 -18.98
CA TYR A 385 -20.48 -19.73 -19.81
C TYR A 385 -19.61 -20.91 -20.24
N ASN A 386 -18.30 -20.90 -19.93
CA ASN A 386 -17.47 -22.10 -20.02
C ASN A 386 -17.63 -22.92 -18.74
N TYR A 387 -18.72 -23.68 -18.63
CA TYR A 387 -19.17 -24.27 -17.37
C TYR A 387 -18.18 -25.30 -16.80
N THR A 388 -17.51 -26.08 -17.67
CA THR A 388 -16.42 -26.97 -17.25
C THR A 388 -15.27 -26.17 -16.63
N GLY A 389 -14.80 -25.13 -17.33
CA GLY A 389 -13.73 -24.28 -16.85
C GLY A 389 -14.10 -23.43 -15.62
N VAL A 390 -15.38 -23.14 -15.39
CA VAL A 390 -15.87 -22.50 -14.15
C VAL A 390 -15.85 -23.50 -13.00
N LEU A 391 -16.35 -24.72 -13.23
CA LEU A 391 -16.36 -25.78 -12.22
C LEU A 391 -14.95 -26.15 -11.76
N ASP A 392 -14.01 -26.30 -12.70
CA ASP A 392 -12.61 -26.60 -12.40
C ASP A 392 -11.99 -25.54 -11.49
N LYS A 393 -12.18 -24.25 -11.80
CA LYS A 393 -11.67 -23.14 -10.97
C LYS A 393 -12.33 -23.10 -9.59
N LEU A 394 -13.63 -23.40 -9.49
CA LEU A 394 -14.31 -23.45 -8.19
C LEU A 394 -13.82 -24.62 -7.34
N ASN A 395 -13.53 -25.78 -7.95
CA ASN A 395 -12.93 -26.93 -7.26
C ASN A 395 -11.52 -26.57 -6.75
N GLU A 396 -10.70 -25.88 -7.56
CA GLU A 396 -9.38 -25.36 -7.16
C GLU A 396 -9.48 -24.37 -5.98
N LEU A 397 -10.60 -23.64 -5.89
CA LEU A 397 -10.91 -22.69 -4.82
C LEU A 397 -11.64 -23.33 -3.62
N HIS A 398 -11.62 -24.66 -3.51
CA HIS A 398 -12.22 -25.43 -2.41
C HIS A 398 -13.74 -25.26 -2.27
N ASP A 399 -14.45 -25.20 -3.39
CA ASP A 399 -15.91 -25.22 -3.48
C ASP A 399 -16.63 -24.18 -2.60
N PRO A 400 -16.41 -22.86 -2.84
CA PRO A 400 -17.09 -21.81 -2.08
C PRO A 400 -18.60 -21.87 -2.25
N GLN A 401 -19.35 -21.55 -1.19
CA GLN A 401 -20.81 -21.55 -1.26
C GLN A 401 -21.39 -20.23 -1.77
N TYR A 402 -20.72 -19.12 -1.46
CA TYR A 402 -21.17 -17.78 -1.78
C TYR A 402 -20.08 -16.97 -2.48
N ILE A 403 -20.51 -16.03 -3.33
CA ILE A 403 -19.65 -15.02 -3.95
C ILE A 403 -20.10 -13.66 -3.43
N LEU A 404 -19.16 -12.85 -2.94
CA LEU A 404 -19.38 -11.48 -2.50
C LEU A 404 -18.64 -10.52 -3.42
N ILE A 405 -19.35 -9.52 -3.93
CA ILE A 405 -18.83 -8.50 -4.84
C ILE A 405 -19.20 -7.12 -4.30
N PHE A 406 -18.29 -6.16 -4.43
CA PHE A 406 -18.52 -4.77 -4.09
C PHE A 406 -18.39 -3.87 -5.31
N GLU A 407 -19.48 -3.23 -5.72
CA GLU A 407 -19.50 -2.30 -6.84
C GLU A 407 -20.30 -1.04 -6.47
N PRO A 408 -19.62 0.07 -6.10
CA PRO A 408 -20.27 1.35 -5.91
C PRO A 408 -20.66 1.96 -7.25
N TYR A 409 -21.88 2.46 -7.34
CA TYR A 409 -22.39 3.17 -8.51
C TYR A 409 -23.32 4.30 -8.11
N TYR A 410 -23.42 5.28 -9.01
CA TYR A 410 -24.29 6.43 -8.86
C TYR A 410 -25.54 6.30 -9.72
N VAL A 411 -26.70 6.63 -9.14
CA VAL A 411 -27.98 6.67 -9.85
C VAL A 411 -28.25 8.11 -10.28
N TYR A 412 -28.13 8.39 -11.57
CA TYR A 412 -28.44 9.70 -12.15
C TYR A 412 -29.81 9.67 -12.83
N GLY A 413 -30.74 10.48 -12.33
CA GLY A 413 -32.06 10.65 -12.94
C GLY A 413 -33.17 10.85 -11.91
N PRO A 414 -34.43 10.87 -12.37
CA PRO A 414 -34.84 10.62 -13.76
C PRO A 414 -34.42 11.73 -14.73
N ILE A 415 -33.99 11.34 -15.94
CA ILE A 415 -33.68 12.24 -17.06
C ILE A 415 -34.59 11.94 -18.25
N ASN A 416 -34.90 12.95 -19.05
CA ASN A 416 -35.63 12.79 -20.31
C ASN A 416 -34.63 12.81 -21.46
N ALA A 417 -34.32 11.63 -22.00
CA ALA A 417 -33.53 11.52 -23.22
C ALA A 417 -34.46 11.61 -24.45
N THR A 418 -34.04 12.37 -25.45
CA THR A 418 -34.80 12.58 -26.69
C THR A 418 -35.10 11.24 -27.37
N GLY A 419 -36.37 10.86 -27.43
CA GLY A 419 -36.83 9.65 -28.11
C GLY A 419 -36.93 8.38 -27.26
N THR A 420 -36.58 8.41 -25.96
CA THR A 420 -36.54 7.20 -25.10
C THR A 420 -37.38 7.29 -23.82
N GLY A 421 -38.06 8.43 -23.59
CA GLY A 421 -38.87 8.65 -22.38
C GLY A 421 -38.04 8.92 -21.12
N PRO A 422 -38.67 9.01 -19.94
CA PRO A 422 -37.94 9.18 -18.69
C PRO A 422 -37.13 7.93 -18.37
N MET A 423 -35.88 8.09 -17.95
CA MET A 423 -34.99 7.00 -17.58
C MET A 423 -34.02 7.39 -16.47
N CYS A 424 -33.44 6.39 -15.81
CA CYS A 424 -32.30 6.55 -14.91
C CYS A 424 -31.05 5.92 -15.50
N VAL A 425 -29.91 6.54 -15.24
CA VAL A 425 -28.60 6.09 -15.73
C VAL A 425 -27.72 5.73 -14.54
N LEU A 426 -27.15 4.53 -14.58
CA LEU A 426 -26.23 4.02 -13.58
C LEU A 426 -24.79 4.21 -14.06
N ILE A 427 -24.00 4.88 -13.24
CA ILE A 427 -22.58 5.15 -13.52
C ILE A 427 -21.74 4.34 -12.52
N PRO A 428 -20.98 3.33 -12.98
CA PRO A 428 -20.12 2.53 -12.11
C PRO A 428 -18.94 3.34 -11.58
N GLU A 429 -18.32 2.88 -10.49
CA GLU A 429 -17.15 3.49 -9.86
C GLU A 429 -17.33 4.97 -9.48
N TYR A 430 -18.56 5.33 -9.09
CA TYR A 430 -18.87 6.67 -8.57
C TYR A 430 -19.69 6.58 -7.28
N PRO A 431 -19.08 6.73 -6.09
CA PRO A 431 -17.65 6.95 -5.83
C PRO A 431 -16.77 5.73 -6.18
N ALA A 432 -15.46 5.95 -6.36
CA ALA A 432 -14.56 4.89 -6.80
C ALA A 432 -14.09 3.98 -5.65
N GLY A 433 -13.71 2.74 -6.02
CA GLY A 433 -13.11 1.74 -5.13
C GLY A 433 -13.74 0.35 -5.19
N GLY A 434 -14.58 0.09 -6.20
CA GLY A 434 -15.23 -1.18 -6.44
C GLY A 434 -14.32 -2.26 -7.01
N ASP A 435 -14.92 -3.43 -7.18
CA ASP A 435 -14.30 -4.57 -7.82
C ASP A 435 -14.12 -4.34 -9.33
N PHE A 436 -14.92 -3.47 -9.96
CA PHE A 436 -14.68 -3.10 -11.36
C PHE A 436 -13.35 -2.37 -11.55
N ALA A 437 -13.04 -1.34 -10.76
CA ALA A 437 -11.74 -0.66 -10.79
C ALA A 437 -10.58 -1.59 -10.40
N LYS A 438 -10.84 -2.51 -9.46
CA LYS A 438 -9.83 -3.50 -9.04
C LYS A 438 -9.66 -4.65 -10.01
N SER A 439 -10.59 -4.87 -10.94
CA SER A 439 -10.53 -5.97 -11.91
C SER A 439 -9.26 -5.93 -12.78
N TYR A 440 -8.69 -4.73 -13.00
CA TYR A 440 -7.36 -4.57 -13.59
C TYR A 440 -6.30 -5.36 -12.81
N TRP A 441 -6.26 -5.20 -11.49
CA TRP A 441 -5.33 -5.90 -10.61
C TRP A 441 -5.65 -7.39 -10.48
N MET A 442 -6.93 -7.76 -10.43
CA MET A 442 -7.35 -9.16 -10.48
C MET A 442 -6.77 -9.87 -11.71
N ALA A 443 -6.87 -9.22 -12.87
CA ALA A 443 -6.30 -9.73 -14.11
C ALA A 443 -4.76 -9.73 -14.11
N ARG A 444 -4.10 -8.66 -13.64
CA ARG A 444 -2.63 -8.62 -13.57
C ARG A 444 -2.06 -9.71 -12.65
N ILE A 445 -2.70 -9.97 -11.52
CA ILE A 445 -2.29 -10.99 -10.55
C ILE A 445 -2.55 -12.40 -11.10
N ALA A 446 -3.64 -12.59 -11.87
CA ALA A 446 -3.93 -13.82 -12.60
C ALA A 446 -2.98 -14.09 -13.79
N GLY A 447 -2.10 -13.14 -14.14
CA GLY A 447 -1.07 -13.31 -15.17
C GLY A 447 -1.38 -12.69 -16.53
N TYR A 448 -2.48 -11.93 -16.67
CA TYR A 448 -2.81 -11.24 -17.92
C TYR A 448 -1.88 -10.04 -18.17
N SER A 449 -1.54 -9.79 -19.45
CA SER A 449 -0.73 -8.64 -19.84
C SER A 449 -1.55 -7.34 -19.82
N THR A 450 -0.89 -6.19 -19.62
CA THR A 450 -1.53 -4.87 -19.63
C THR A 450 -2.27 -4.60 -20.93
N ASN A 451 -1.68 -5.00 -22.06
CA ASN A 451 -2.27 -4.82 -23.39
C ASN A 451 -3.51 -5.69 -23.57
N TYR A 452 -3.53 -6.90 -23.01
CA TYR A 452 -4.71 -7.76 -23.07
C TYR A 452 -5.86 -7.16 -22.27
N ILE A 453 -5.59 -6.68 -21.05
CA ILE A 453 -6.62 -6.09 -20.18
C ILE A 453 -7.29 -4.88 -20.83
N ALA A 454 -6.50 -3.96 -21.40
CA ALA A 454 -7.00 -2.75 -22.04
C ALA A 454 -7.76 -3.01 -23.37
N ASN A 455 -7.59 -4.18 -23.98
CA ASN A 455 -8.24 -4.54 -25.25
C ASN A 455 -9.34 -5.60 -25.10
N THR A 456 -9.59 -6.09 -23.88
CA THR A 456 -10.54 -7.19 -23.66
C THR A 456 -11.45 -6.98 -22.47
N PHE A 457 -11.00 -6.31 -21.40
CA PHE A 457 -11.77 -6.19 -20.17
C PHE A 457 -12.31 -4.78 -19.94
N ILE A 458 -11.45 -3.77 -20.02
CA ILE A 458 -11.80 -2.40 -19.65
C ILE A 458 -11.51 -1.46 -20.82
N SER A 459 -12.40 -0.50 -21.06
CA SER A 459 -12.23 0.56 -22.05
C SER A 459 -12.50 1.93 -21.41
N PRO A 460 -11.77 2.99 -21.80
CA PRO A 460 -12.19 4.36 -21.50
C PRO A 460 -13.45 4.71 -22.30
N ALA A 461 -14.31 5.54 -21.72
CA ALA A 461 -15.47 6.16 -22.34
C ALA A 461 -15.56 7.63 -21.92
N GLN A 462 -16.12 8.49 -22.77
CA GLN A 462 -16.36 9.90 -22.45
C GLN A 462 -17.83 10.12 -22.13
N ILE A 463 -18.08 10.97 -21.13
CA ILE A 463 -19.39 11.53 -20.82
C ILE A 463 -19.22 13.05 -20.76
N GLY A 464 -19.67 13.74 -21.80
CA GLY A 464 -19.39 15.17 -21.96
C GLY A 464 -17.87 15.44 -21.93
N GLY A 465 -17.38 16.14 -20.91
CA GLY A 465 -15.95 16.44 -20.73
C GLY A 465 -15.19 15.52 -19.78
N SER A 466 -15.83 14.46 -19.25
CA SER A 466 -15.22 13.56 -18.25
C SER A 466 -14.98 12.17 -18.83
N THR A 467 -13.84 11.56 -18.49
CA THR A 467 -13.52 10.18 -18.85
C THR A 467 -13.89 9.22 -17.72
N ILE A 468 -14.63 8.18 -18.02
CA ILE A 468 -14.92 7.05 -17.13
C ILE A 468 -14.39 5.75 -17.72
N TYR A 469 -14.26 4.72 -16.89
CA TYR A 469 -13.98 3.36 -17.35
C TYR A 469 -15.26 2.54 -17.38
N VAL A 470 -15.40 1.73 -18.41
CA VAL A 470 -16.55 0.84 -18.63
C VAL A 470 -16.07 -0.51 -19.15
N PRO A 471 -16.89 -1.58 -19.05
CA PRO A 471 -16.56 -2.85 -19.66
C PRO A 471 -16.28 -2.68 -21.15
N TYR A 472 -15.22 -3.31 -21.64
CA TYR A 472 -14.89 -3.35 -23.05
C TYR A 472 -16.01 -4.02 -23.83
N ALA A 473 -16.34 -3.49 -25.01
CA ALA A 473 -17.23 -4.17 -25.95
C ALA A 473 -16.86 -3.87 -27.40
N ASN A 474 -17.06 -4.87 -28.25
CA ASN A 474 -17.02 -4.75 -29.69
C ASN A 474 -18.13 -5.64 -30.30
N ASN A 475 -18.16 -5.79 -31.62
CA ASN A 475 -19.21 -6.55 -32.30
C ASN A 475 -19.17 -8.08 -32.05
N THR A 476 -18.07 -8.63 -31.51
CA THR A 476 -17.87 -10.06 -31.29
C THR A 476 -17.76 -10.45 -29.82
N PHE A 477 -17.46 -9.50 -28.94
CA PHE A 477 -17.16 -9.74 -27.54
C PHE A 477 -17.67 -8.59 -26.67
N TYR A 478 -18.42 -8.94 -25.63
CA TYR A 478 -18.99 -7.99 -24.67
C TYR A 478 -18.48 -8.36 -23.28
N ALA A 479 -17.50 -7.62 -22.75
CA ALA A 479 -16.88 -7.97 -21.47
C ALA A 479 -17.91 -8.01 -20.34
N ALA A 480 -18.89 -7.10 -20.34
CA ALA A 480 -19.99 -7.08 -19.36
C ALA A 480 -20.78 -8.39 -19.28
N TYR A 481 -20.77 -9.20 -20.35
CA TYR A 481 -21.43 -10.50 -20.42
C TYR A 481 -20.45 -11.67 -20.32
N ASN A 482 -19.32 -11.58 -21.02
CA ASN A 482 -18.35 -12.67 -21.18
C ASN A 482 -17.31 -12.77 -20.06
N VAL A 483 -17.33 -11.87 -19.07
CA VAL A 483 -16.43 -11.90 -17.91
C VAL A 483 -17.25 -12.14 -16.65
N THR A 484 -16.85 -13.15 -15.86
CA THR A 484 -17.62 -13.63 -14.69
C THR A 484 -17.93 -12.48 -13.73
N LEU A 485 -16.91 -11.74 -13.29
CA LEU A 485 -17.08 -10.60 -12.40
C LEU A 485 -18.08 -9.57 -12.94
N TYR A 486 -17.94 -9.19 -14.22
CA TYR A 486 -18.78 -8.15 -14.81
C TYR A 486 -20.23 -8.60 -15.00
N SER A 487 -20.44 -9.85 -15.39
CA SER A 487 -21.78 -10.45 -15.52
C SER A 487 -22.53 -10.52 -14.19
N LEU A 488 -21.80 -10.68 -13.08
CA LEU A 488 -22.37 -10.70 -11.74
C LEU A 488 -22.66 -9.29 -11.19
N MET A 489 -21.97 -8.25 -11.67
CA MET A 489 -22.19 -6.87 -11.23
C MET A 489 -23.28 -6.16 -12.01
N PHE A 490 -23.24 -6.23 -13.34
CA PHE A 490 -23.95 -5.30 -14.21
C PHE A 490 -25.29 -5.81 -14.74
N ASN A 491 -25.83 -6.90 -14.18
CA ASN A 491 -27.10 -7.43 -14.65
C ASN A 491 -28.33 -6.71 -14.05
N SER A 492 -29.46 -6.78 -14.74
CA SER A 492 -30.71 -6.12 -14.35
C SER A 492 -31.32 -6.69 -13.07
N GLU A 493 -31.02 -7.93 -12.69
CA GLU A 493 -31.51 -8.54 -11.45
C GLU A 493 -30.96 -7.79 -10.22
N VAL A 494 -29.65 -7.49 -10.23
CA VAL A 494 -29.00 -6.64 -9.21
C VAL A 494 -29.63 -5.25 -9.17
N VAL A 495 -29.78 -4.63 -10.35
CA VAL A 495 -30.35 -3.27 -10.48
C VAL A 495 -31.77 -3.22 -9.92
N SER A 496 -32.60 -4.21 -10.21
CA SER A 496 -33.98 -4.29 -9.74
C SER A 496 -34.11 -4.54 -8.24
N SER A 497 -33.08 -5.17 -7.64
CA SER A 497 -33.02 -5.48 -6.21
C SER A 497 -32.46 -4.33 -5.36
N SER A 498 -31.84 -3.32 -5.99
CA SER A 498 -31.29 -2.15 -5.29
C SER A 498 -32.40 -1.22 -4.80
N TYR A 499 -32.37 -0.90 -3.50
CA TYR A 499 -33.35 -0.02 -2.88
C TYR A 499 -33.28 1.41 -3.42
N THR A 500 -32.09 1.99 -3.60
CA THR A 500 -31.94 3.34 -4.16
C THR A 500 -32.47 3.42 -5.60
N VAL A 501 -32.21 2.40 -6.42
CA VAL A 501 -32.75 2.34 -7.80
C VAL A 501 -34.27 2.22 -7.76
N TRP A 502 -34.81 1.35 -6.91
CA TRP A 502 -36.26 1.21 -6.73
C TRP A 502 -36.91 2.53 -6.30
N ALA A 503 -36.35 3.18 -5.27
CA ALA A 503 -36.89 4.40 -4.69
C ALA A 503 -36.84 5.59 -5.66
N THR A 504 -35.79 5.68 -6.47
CA THR A 504 -35.57 6.80 -7.39
C THR A 504 -36.30 6.61 -8.72
N CYS A 505 -36.35 5.36 -9.22
CA CYS A 505 -36.72 5.07 -10.61
C CYS A 505 -37.88 4.07 -10.71
N LEU A 506 -37.66 2.82 -10.28
CA LEU A 506 -38.57 1.72 -10.61
C LEU A 506 -39.95 1.86 -9.97
N ARG A 507 -40.05 2.45 -8.77
CA ARG A 507 -41.34 2.72 -8.11
C ARG A 507 -42.26 3.62 -8.95
N ASN A 508 -41.69 4.47 -9.81
CA ASN A 508 -42.42 5.38 -10.69
C ASN A 508 -42.56 4.83 -12.12
N GLY A 509 -42.23 3.55 -12.36
CA GLY A 509 -42.22 2.96 -13.69
C GLY A 509 -41.12 3.48 -14.61
N ILE A 510 -40.08 4.11 -14.05
CA ILE A 510 -38.95 4.67 -14.80
C ILE A 510 -37.85 3.60 -14.87
N PRO A 511 -37.47 3.13 -16.07
CA PRO A 511 -36.43 2.12 -16.22
C PRO A 511 -35.04 2.70 -15.87
N ALA A 512 -34.17 1.84 -15.35
CA ALA A 512 -32.79 2.16 -15.01
C ALA A 512 -31.84 1.31 -15.85
N TYR A 513 -30.84 1.95 -16.45
CA TYR A 513 -29.89 1.32 -17.36
C TYR A 513 -28.46 1.67 -16.97
N TRP A 514 -27.53 0.75 -17.19
CA TRP A 514 -26.11 1.10 -17.11
C TRP A 514 -25.74 2.06 -18.24
N ILE A 515 -24.76 2.93 -17.99
CA ILE A 515 -24.39 3.95 -18.98
C ILE A 515 -23.91 3.37 -20.32
N PHE A 516 -23.28 2.19 -20.27
CA PHE A 516 -22.81 1.44 -21.44
C PHE A 516 -23.87 0.48 -22.00
N GLU A 517 -25.09 0.49 -21.47
CA GLU A 517 -26.18 -0.36 -21.94
C GLU A 517 -26.79 0.22 -23.21
N GLY A 518 -26.90 -0.62 -24.24
CA GLY A 518 -27.37 -0.22 -25.56
C GLY A 518 -28.89 -0.23 -25.65
N ILE A 519 -29.45 0.93 -25.99
CA ILE A 519 -30.89 1.07 -26.18
C ILE A 519 -31.24 0.61 -27.60
N PRO A 520 -32.22 -0.31 -27.76
CA PRO A 520 -32.65 -0.77 -29.06
C PRO A 520 -33.28 0.39 -29.85
N THR A 521 -32.64 0.76 -30.96
CA THR A 521 -33.08 1.84 -31.84
C THR A 521 -33.17 1.32 -33.27
N ILE A 522 -34.31 1.57 -33.91
CA ILE A 522 -34.52 1.20 -35.31
C ILE A 522 -33.89 2.28 -36.19
N MET A 523 -32.91 1.90 -37.01
CA MET A 523 -32.23 2.81 -37.92
C MET A 523 -32.47 2.39 -39.38
N PRO A 524 -32.56 3.34 -40.33
CA PRO A 524 -32.55 3.00 -41.75
C PRO A 524 -31.21 2.37 -42.14
N GLY A 525 -31.26 1.25 -42.85
CA GLY A 525 -30.10 0.55 -43.41
C GLY A 525 -29.45 1.35 -44.54
N ALA A 526 -28.22 0.97 -44.90
CA ALA A 526 -27.48 1.62 -45.98
C ALA A 526 -28.30 1.58 -47.29
N GLY A 527 -28.79 2.73 -47.76
CA GLY A 527 -29.65 2.86 -48.93
C GLY A 527 -31.15 3.07 -48.65
N GLY A 528 -31.60 3.17 -47.39
CA GLY A 528 -32.97 3.57 -47.02
C GLY A 528 -34.07 2.55 -47.28
N ALA A 529 -33.75 1.40 -47.88
CA ALA A 529 -34.70 0.34 -48.25
C ALA A 529 -34.84 -0.79 -47.21
N SER A 530 -34.11 -0.73 -46.09
CA SER A 530 -34.19 -1.70 -44.98
C SER A 530 -34.11 -0.99 -43.64
N PHE A 531 -34.58 -1.64 -42.58
CA PHE A 531 -34.38 -1.18 -41.21
C PHE A 531 -33.41 -2.13 -40.51
N LYS A 532 -32.44 -1.59 -39.77
CA LYS A 532 -31.52 -2.34 -38.92
C LYS A 532 -31.79 -1.98 -37.47
N LEU A 533 -31.93 -3.00 -36.63
CA LEU A 533 -31.91 -2.81 -35.18
C LEU A 533 -30.47 -2.51 -34.77
N ALA A 534 -30.23 -1.31 -34.27
CA ALA A 534 -28.97 -0.87 -33.72
C ALA A 534 -29.10 -0.68 -32.21
N TYR A 535 -28.02 -0.91 -31.47
CA TYR A 535 -27.94 -0.63 -30.05
C TYR A 535 -27.03 0.58 -29.90
N ILE A 536 -27.63 1.75 -29.67
CA ILE A 536 -26.89 2.99 -29.49
C ILE A 536 -26.71 3.31 -28.02
N GLY A 537 -25.58 3.93 -27.71
CA GLY A 537 -25.33 4.47 -26.39
C GLY A 537 -26.23 5.66 -26.07
N LEU A 538 -26.24 6.05 -24.80
CA LEU A 538 -26.98 7.21 -24.34
C LEU A 538 -26.48 8.52 -24.98
N PRO A 539 -27.35 9.53 -25.17
CA PRO A 539 -26.91 10.83 -25.65
C PRO A 539 -25.80 11.42 -24.77
N GLY A 540 -24.69 11.84 -25.39
CA GLY A 540 -23.52 12.40 -24.69
C GLY A 540 -22.55 11.37 -24.11
N TYR A 541 -22.81 10.07 -24.28
CA TYR A 541 -21.87 8.99 -23.99
C TYR A 541 -21.14 8.55 -25.26
N GLU A 542 -19.82 8.60 -25.23
CA GLU A 542 -18.94 8.10 -26.29
C GLU A 542 -18.08 6.96 -25.73
N GLY A 543 -18.49 5.73 -25.99
CA GLY A 543 -17.79 4.55 -25.49
C GLY A 543 -18.38 3.25 -26.04
N PRO A 544 -17.82 2.10 -25.64
CA PRO A 544 -18.36 0.80 -26.02
C PRO A 544 -19.78 0.60 -25.46
N VAL A 545 -20.60 -0.12 -26.21
CA VAL A 545 -22.01 -0.36 -25.89
C VAL A 545 -22.27 -1.86 -25.85
N THR A 546 -22.94 -2.33 -24.79
CA THR A 546 -23.38 -3.71 -24.64
C THR A 546 -24.90 -3.79 -24.83
N PRO A 547 -25.41 -4.63 -25.75
CA PRO A 547 -26.84 -4.81 -25.91
C PRO A 547 -27.54 -5.24 -24.62
N TRP A 548 -28.66 -4.59 -24.28
CA TRP A 548 -29.39 -4.79 -23.02
C TRP A 548 -29.75 -6.26 -22.73
N TYR A 549 -30.05 -7.06 -23.76
CA TYR A 549 -30.48 -8.45 -23.59
C TYR A 549 -29.38 -9.36 -23.03
N TYR A 550 -28.10 -8.98 -23.15
CA TYR A 550 -27.00 -9.68 -22.50
C TYR A 550 -26.90 -9.39 -21.00
N LEU A 551 -27.50 -8.29 -20.53
CA LEU A 551 -27.42 -7.84 -19.15
C LEU A 551 -28.65 -8.23 -18.33
N VAL A 552 -29.61 -8.98 -18.88
CA VAL A 552 -30.89 -9.22 -18.19
C VAL A 552 -30.69 -10.12 -16.97
N TYR A 553 -29.91 -11.20 -17.11
CA TYR A 553 -29.76 -12.22 -16.09
C TYR A 553 -28.29 -12.50 -15.80
N PRO A 554 -27.94 -12.82 -14.55
CA PRO A 554 -26.63 -13.39 -14.23
C PRO A 554 -26.48 -14.78 -14.87
N PRO A 555 -25.25 -15.33 -14.89
CA PRO A 555 -25.01 -16.70 -15.32
C PRO A 555 -25.91 -17.69 -14.55
N PRO A 556 -26.50 -18.72 -15.19
CA PRO A 556 -27.50 -19.57 -14.55
C PRO A 556 -27.05 -20.27 -13.25
N TRP A 557 -25.75 -20.54 -13.11
CA TRP A 557 -25.18 -21.18 -11.92
C TRP A 557 -25.02 -20.22 -10.72
N ALA A 558 -25.15 -18.91 -10.91
CA ALA A 558 -25.03 -17.90 -9.88
C ALA A 558 -26.41 -17.35 -9.51
N GLN A 559 -26.92 -17.74 -8.34
CA GLN A 559 -28.21 -17.27 -7.86
C GLN A 559 -28.03 -16.03 -7.00
N LEU A 560 -28.64 -14.89 -7.39
CA LEU A 560 -28.63 -13.70 -6.55
C LEU A 560 -29.45 -13.98 -5.28
N VAL A 561 -28.84 -13.74 -4.12
CA VAL A 561 -29.50 -13.98 -2.81
C VAL A 561 -29.63 -12.71 -1.98
N TYR A 562 -28.77 -11.71 -2.21
CA TYR A 562 -28.83 -10.46 -1.47
C TYR A 562 -28.16 -9.30 -2.21
N VAL A 563 -28.74 -8.11 -2.03
CA VAL A 563 -28.19 -6.81 -2.43
C VAL A 563 -28.34 -5.88 -1.23
N SER A 564 -27.24 -5.24 -0.83
CA SER A 564 -27.20 -4.38 0.36
C SER A 564 -28.07 -3.14 0.25
N ARG A 565 -28.29 -2.49 1.39
CA ARG A 565 -29.08 -1.27 1.51
C ARG A 565 -28.26 -0.13 2.12
N PRO A 566 -28.55 1.12 1.73
CA PRO A 566 -29.58 1.52 0.77
C PRO A 566 -29.12 1.47 -0.69
N TYR A 567 -27.82 1.52 -0.97
CA TYR A 567 -27.35 1.77 -2.33
C TYR A 567 -27.29 0.52 -3.21
N GLY A 568 -27.13 -0.66 -2.62
CA GLY A 568 -26.97 -1.91 -3.36
C GLY A 568 -25.55 -2.14 -3.84
N TRP A 569 -24.58 -1.62 -3.11
CA TRP A 569 -23.17 -1.69 -3.50
C TRP A 569 -22.49 -3.02 -3.16
N VAL A 570 -23.02 -3.81 -2.23
CA VAL A 570 -22.52 -5.16 -1.91
C VAL A 570 -23.55 -6.18 -2.39
N ILE A 571 -23.08 -7.10 -3.22
CA ILE A 571 -23.89 -8.08 -3.93
C ILE A 571 -23.43 -9.48 -3.49
N ILE A 572 -24.39 -10.34 -3.13
CA ILE A 572 -24.11 -11.71 -2.70
C ILE A 572 -24.86 -12.69 -3.59
N TYR A 573 -24.10 -13.62 -4.17
CA TYR A 573 -24.60 -14.76 -4.92
C TYR A 573 -24.38 -16.06 -4.16
N LYS A 574 -25.29 -17.02 -4.35
CA LYS A 574 -25.11 -18.41 -3.97
C LYS A 574 -24.79 -19.24 -5.21
N ILE A 575 -23.77 -20.10 -5.11
CA ILE A 575 -23.37 -20.97 -6.22
C ILE A 575 -24.28 -22.21 -6.26
N ASN A 576 -24.91 -22.47 -7.41
CA ASN A 576 -25.72 -23.66 -7.65
C ASN A 576 -24.89 -24.76 -8.34
N TYR A 577 -24.17 -25.54 -7.54
CA TYR A 577 -23.32 -26.63 -8.02
C TYR A 577 -24.08 -27.73 -8.78
N SER A 578 -25.32 -28.03 -8.39
CA SER A 578 -26.12 -29.04 -9.10
C SER A 578 -26.39 -28.62 -10.54
N LEU A 579 -26.77 -27.36 -10.76
CA LEU A 579 -27.02 -26.84 -12.10
C LEU A 579 -25.71 -26.68 -12.88
N LEU A 580 -24.65 -26.19 -12.23
CA LEU A 580 -23.34 -26.02 -12.87
C LEU A 580 -22.79 -27.35 -13.39
N ARG A 581 -22.87 -28.43 -12.60
CA ARG A 581 -22.44 -29.77 -13.03
C ARG A 581 -23.25 -30.29 -14.21
N ALA A 582 -24.58 -30.15 -14.17
CA ALA A 582 -25.45 -30.56 -15.28
C ALA A 582 -25.13 -29.80 -16.58
N LEU A 583 -24.85 -28.49 -16.48
CA LEU A 583 -24.49 -27.66 -17.63
C LEU A 583 -23.09 -28.01 -18.16
N ALA A 584 -22.13 -28.30 -17.29
CA ALA A 584 -20.78 -28.73 -17.66
C ALA A 584 -20.78 -30.09 -18.36
N GLU A 585 -21.58 -31.05 -17.88
CA GLU A 585 -21.77 -32.34 -18.53
C GLU A 585 -22.32 -32.17 -19.96
N ASN A 586 -23.34 -31.32 -20.14
CA ASN A 586 -23.93 -31.10 -21.47
C ASN A 586 -22.94 -30.44 -22.46
N GLN A 587 -21.96 -29.67 -21.99
CA GLN A 587 -20.92 -29.09 -22.83
C GLN A 587 -19.84 -30.09 -23.28
N THR A 588 -19.66 -31.19 -22.56
CA THR A 588 -18.66 -32.22 -22.88
C THR A 588 -19.20 -33.33 -23.77
N LEU A 589 -20.52 -33.39 -23.99
CA LEU A 589 -21.13 -34.28 -24.95
C LEU A 589 -20.76 -33.85 -26.38
N PRO A 590 -20.26 -34.76 -27.25
CA PRO A 590 -20.05 -34.45 -28.65
C PRO A 590 -21.38 -34.04 -29.28
N SER A 591 -21.40 -32.93 -30.02
CA SER A 591 -22.53 -32.57 -30.89
C SER A 591 -22.70 -33.67 -31.94
N SER A 592 -23.57 -34.63 -31.66
CA SER A 592 -23.93 -35.73 -32.57
C SER A 592 -24.66 -35.22 -33.80
#